data_AF-A0A414NVE8-F1
#
_entry.id   AF-A0A414NVE8-F1
#
_cell.length_a   1.000
_cell.length_b   1.000
_cell.length_c   1.000
_cell.angle_alpha   90.00
_cell.angle_beta   90.00
_cell.angle_gamma   90.00
#
_symmetry.space_group_name_H-M   'P 1'
#
loop_
_entity.id
_entity.type
_entity.pdbx_description
1 polymer ?
#
loop_
_entity_poly.entity_id
_entity_poly.type
_entity_poly.pdbx_seq_one_letter_code
_entity_poly.pdbx_strand_id
1 'polypeptide(L)'
;MAVVDYHCEMDGGHQTFVAERTHKPYMESHHAIPIHLQGHFSYSLDVYANLICPCPVCHRKIHYGLRDERREMLYEIYEKRHECMAHSGLEIGKEEFADLILKE
;
A
#
# COMPACT_ATOMS: atom_id res chain seq x y z
N MET A 1 -6.53 -7.26 15.41
CA MET A 1 -6.92 -6.58 14.17
C MET A 1 -6.45 -5.14 14.29
N ALA A 2 -5.42 -4.73 13.56
CA ALA A 2 -5.04 -3.32 13.54
C ALA A 2 -6.13 -2.58 12.78
N VAL A 3 -7.05 -1.97 13.52
CA VAL A 3 -8.03 -1.04 12.98
C VAL A 3 -7.21 0.19 12.60
N VAL A 4 -6.97 0.39 11.30
CA VAL A 4 -6.53 1.71 10.82
C VAL A 4 -7.66 2.65 11.18
N ASP A 5 -7.40 3.68 11.99
CA ASP A 5 -8.40 4.61 12.54
C ASP A 5 -9.01 5.53 11.45
N TYR A 6 -9.26 5.00 10.25
CA TYR A 6 -9.68 5.71 9.06
C TYR A 6 -8.76 6.89 8.75
N HIS A 7 -7.46 6.69 8.99
CA HIS A 7 -6.39 7.62 8.65
C HIS A 7 -5.55 7.06 7.50
N CYS A 8 -5.01 7.95 6.68
CA CYS A 8 -4.11 7.57 5.61
C CYS A 8 -2.78 7.08 6.20
N GLU A 9 -2.32 5.91 5.77
CA GLU A 9 -1.05 5.37 6.25
C GLU A 9 0.18 6.15 5.79
N MET A 10 0.06 6.94 4.71
CA MET A 10 1.13 7.79 4.21
C MET A 10 1.27 9.05 5.06
N ASP A 11 0.14 9.63 5.49
CA ASP A 11 0.12 10.77 6.41
C ASP A 11 -1.19 10.78 7.20
N GLY A 12 -1.08 10.64 8.52
CA GLY A 12 -2.24 10.66 9.43
C GLY A 12 -2.98 12.00 9.48
N GLY A 13 -2.37 13.08 8.99
CA GLY A 13 -2.99 14.41 8.87
C GLY A 13 -3.89 14.57 7.65
N HIS A 14 -3.87 13.66 6.69
CA HIS A 14 -4.71 13.75 5.50
C HIS A 14 -6.20 13.60 5.84
N GLN A 15 -6.97 14.60 5.45
CA GLN A 15 -8.42 14.60 5.58
C GLN A 15 -9.11 14.15 4.29
N THR A 16 -10.22 13.43 4.43
CA THR A 16 -11.10 13.03 3.34
C THR A 16 -12.55 13.29 3.71
N PHE A 17 -13.44 13.19 2.73
CA PHE A 17 -14.88 13.29 3.00
C PHE A 17 -15.35 12.13 3.89
N VAL A 18 -16.42 12.35 4.65
CA VAL A 18 -17.06 11.30 5.45
C VAL A 18 -17.88 10.40 4.54
N ALA A 19 -17.61 9.10 4.57
CA ALA A 19 -18.36 8.12 3.81
C ALA A 19 -19.70 7.82 4.50
N GLU A 20 -20.81 8.00 3.78
CA GLU A 20 -22.17 7.75 4.32
C GLU A 20 -22.31 6.36 4.95
N ARG A 21 -21.79 5.33 4.28
CA ARG A 21 -21.91 3.93 4.72
C ARG A 21 -21.28 3.67 6.08
N THR A 22 -20.18 4.34 6.42
CA THR A 22 -19.42 4.08 7.64
C THR A 22 -19.50 5.20 8.66
N HIS A 23 -19.91 6.41 8.23
CA HIS A 23 -19.78 7.66 8.98
C HIS A 23 -18.36 7.91 9.49
N LYS A 24 -17.36 7.55 8.69
CA LYS A 24 -15.93 7.72 8.95
C LYS A 24 -15.25 8.38 7.75
N PRO A 25 -14.05 9.00 7.91
CA PRO A 25 -13.26 9.46 6.78
C PRO A 25 -13.08 8.35 5.73
N TYR A 26 -13.30 8.68 4.46
CA TYR A 26 -13.17 7.75 3.36
C TYR A 26 -11.70 7.40 3.10
N MET A 27 -11.40 6.11 3.03
CA MET A 27 -10.09 5.58 2.68
C MET A 27 -10.23 4.46 1.65
N GLU A 28 -9.16 4.19 0.91
CA GLU A 28 -9.12 3.15 -0.12
C GLU A 28 -8.16 2.05 0.30
N SER A 29 -8.51 0.78 0.08
CA SER A 29 -7.60 -0.35 0.28
C SER A 29 -6.70 -0.52 -0.94
N HIS A 30 -5.41 -0.78 -0.73
CA HIS A 30 -4.47 -1.04 -1.80
C HIS A 30 -3.52 -2.18 -1.41
N HIS A 31 -3.23 -3.09 -2.33
CA HIS A 31 -2.21 -4.11 -2.12
C HIS A 31 -0.83 -3.52 -2.43
N ALA A 32 0.11 -3.55 -1.49
CA ALA A 32 1.46 -3.02 -1.67
C ALA A 32 2.17 -3.74 -2.83
N ILE A 33 2.11 -5.07 -2.88
CA ILE A 33 2.45 -5.90 -4.03
C ILE A 33 1.16 -6.22 -4.79
N PRO A 34 1.02 -5.84 -6.08
CA PRO A 34 -0.17 -6.10 -6.86
C PRO A 34 -0.54 -7.59 -6.93
N ILE A 35 -1.81 -7.93 -6.64
CA ILE A 35 -2.30 -9.33 -6.61
C ILE A 35 -2.10 -10.06 -7.94
N HIS A 36 -2.13 -9.38 -9.07
CA HIS A 36 -1.95 -10.03 -10.37
C HIS A 36 -0.55 -10.65 -10.53
N LEU A 37 0.41 -10.27 -9.69
CA LEU A 37 1.74 -10.86 -9.60
C LEU A 37 1.80 -12.14 -8.76
N GLN A 38 0.68 -12.66 -8.25
CA GLN A 38 0.62 -13.85 -7.40
C GLN A 38 1.40 -15.04 -7.97
N GLY A 39 1.44 -15.19 -9.30
CA GLY A 39 2.19 -16.27 -9.96
C GLY A 39 3.72 -16.22 -9.73
N HIS A 40 4.26 -15.08 -9.30
CA HIS A 40 5.67 -14.89 -8.96
C HIS A 40 6.00 -15.20 -7.49
N PHE A 41 4.99 -15.41 -6.64
CA PHE A 41 5.16 -15.61 -5.21
C PHE A 41 4.65 -16.99 -4.79
N SER A 42 5.42 -17.68 -3.94
CA SER A 42 5.03 -18.98 -3.37
C SER A 42 3.98 -18.85 -2.26
N TYR A 43 3.84 -17.66 -1.68
CA TYR A 43 2.89 -17.34 -0.62
C TYR A 43 1.79 -16.41 -1.15
N SER A 44 0.62 -16.41 -0.50
CA SER A 44 -0.51 -15.57 -0.90
C SER A 44 -0.18 -14.08 -0.79
N LEU A 45 -0.49 -13.31 -1.82
CA LEU A 45 -0.47 -11.85 -1.83
C LEU A 45 -1.74 -11.26 -1.22
N ASP A 46 -2.82 -12.04 -1.13
CA ASP A 46 -4.06 -11.64 -0.46
C ASP A 46 -3.94 -11.90 1.05
N VAL A 47 -3.09 -11.09 1.70
CA VAL A 47 -2.80 -11.14 3.13
C VAL A 47 -2.76 -9.72 3.70
N TYR A 48 -3.15 -9.55 4.97
CA TYR A 48 -3.15 -8.25 5.63
C TYR A 48 -1.77 -7.56 5.66
N ALA A 49 -0.68 -8.33 5.67
CA ALA A 49 0.67 -7.80 5.61
C ALA A 49 0.95 -7.04 4.30
N ASN A 50 0.26 -7.42 3.21
CA ASN A 50 0.38 -6.82 1.90
C ASN A 50 -0.71 -5.76 1.62
N LEU A 51 -1.55 -5.42 2.61
CA LEU A 51 -2.60 -4.41 2.47
C LEU A 51 -2.19 -3.10 3.17
N ILE A 52 -2.42 -1.98 2.47
CA ILE A 52 -2.28 -0.62 3.00
C ILE A 52 -3.59 0.15 2.84
N CYS A 53 -3.72 1.23 3.62
CA CYS A 53 -4.89 2.12 3.67
C CYS A 53 -4.52 3.58 3.30
N PRO A 54 -4.31 3.90 2.02
CA PRO A 54 -4.14 5.28 1.55
C PRO A 54 -5.46 6.08 1.49
N CYS A 55 -5.36 7.41 1.59
CA CYS A 55 -6.44 8.29 1.14
C CYS A 55 -6.54 8.26 -0.40
N PRO A 56 -7.65 8.73 -1.01
CA PRO A 56 -7.81 8.72 -2.46
C PRO A 56 -6.68 9.46 -3.20
N VAL A 57 -6.17 10.57 -2.65
CA VAL A 57 -5.08 11.33 -3.29
C VAL A 57 -3.79 10.51 -3.30
N CYS A 58 -3.39 9.93 -2.16
CA CYS A 58 -2.21 9.08 -2.06
C CYS A 58 -2.34 7.82 -2.93
N HIS A 59 -3.51 7.19 -2.94
CA HIS A 59 -3.73 6.01 -3.78
C HIS A 59 -3.56 6.34 -5.26
N ARG A 60 -4.12 7.45 -5.73
CA ARG A 60 -3.93 7.90 -7.11
C ARG A 60 -2.50 8.32 -7.39
N LYS A 61 -1.77 8.89 -6.42
CA LYS A 61 -0.34 9.21 -6.56
C LYS A 61 0.52 7.96 -6.78
N ILE A 62 0.22 6.84 -6.12
CA ILE A 62 0.93 5.56 -6.32
C ILE A 62 0.80 5.06 -7.77
N HIS A 63 -0.39 5.22 -8.38
CA HIS A 63 -0.66 4.74 -9.74
C HIS A 63 -0.27 5.75 -10.83
N TYR A 64 -0.53 7.03 -10.61
CA TYR A 64 -0.51 8.07 -11.65
C TYR A 64 0.45 9.22 -11.38
N GLY A 65 1.15 9.23 -10.25
CA GLY A 65 2.17 10.24 -9.96
C GLY A 65 3.36 10.17 -10.91
N LEU A 66 4.23 11.17 -10.86
CA LEU A 66 5.50 11.10 -11.58
C LEU A 66 6.32 9.90 -11.12
N ARG A 67 7.19 9.37 -11.97
CA ARG A 67 7.97 8.16 -11.65
C ARG A 67 8.75 8.30 -10.33
N ASP A 68 9.37 9.46 -10.10
CA ASP A 68 10.14 9.73 -8.89
C ASP A 68 9.23 9.84 -7.65
N GLU A 69 8.08 10.51 -7.79
CA GLU A 69 7.07 10.58 -6.73
C GLU A 69 6.50 9.21 -6.37
N ARG A 70 6.23 8.37 -7.38
CA ARG A 70 5.78 6.99 -7.18
C ARG A 70 6.85 6.19 -6.45
N ARG A 71 8.12 6.35 -6.84
CA ARG A 71 9.25 5.67 -6.17
C ARG A 71 9.37 6.07 -4.70
N GLU A 72 9.25 7.35 -4.37
CA GLU A 72 9.23 7.83 -2.99
C GLU A 72 8.10 7.20 -2.17
N MET A 73 6.88 7.18 -2.73
CA MET A 73 5.72 6.54 -2.09
C MET A 73 5.95 5.04 -1.85
N LEU A 74 6.52 4.33 -2.82
CA LEU A 74 6.81 2.89 -2.71
C LEU A 74 7.88 2.61 -1.66
N TYR A 75 8.90 3.46 -1.56
CA TYR A 75 9.89 3.35 -0.49
C TYR A 75 9.26 3.54 0.89
N GLU A 76 8.40 4.53 1.06
CA GLU A 76 7.70 4.72 2.33
C GLU A 76 6.79 3.53 2.68
N ILE A 77 6.06 2.98 1.70
CA ILE A 77 5.24 1.77 1.88
C ILE A 77 6.13 0.59 2.31
N TYR A 78 7.28 0.41 1.66
CA TYR A 78 8.22 -0.66 1.98
C TYR A 78 8.71 -0.55 3.44
N GLU A 79 9.16 0.63 3.86
CA GLU A 79 9.61 0.83 5.25
C GLU A 79 8.53 0.44 6.27
N LYS A 80 7.26 0.76 5.99
CA LYS A 80 6.13 0.42 6.88
C LYS A 80 5.74 -1.06 6.85
N ARG A 81 6.04 -1.80 5.77
CA ARG A 81 5.44 -3.12 5.52
C ARG A 81 6.41 -4.28 5.40
N HIS A 82 7.68 -4.05 5.08
CA HIS A 82 8.63 -5.11 4.74
C HIS A 82 8.76 -6.17 5.85
N GLU A 83 8.80 -5.78 7.13
CA GLU A 83 8.86 -6.75 8.24
C GLU A 83 7.62 -7.65 8.30
N CYS A 84 6.42 -7.06 8.16
CA CYS A 84 5.18 -7.83 8.18
C CYS A 84 5.05 -8.75 6.95
N MET A 85 5.48 -8.26 5.79
CA MET A 85 5.51 -9.04 4.55
C MET A 85 6.47 -10.22 4.68
N ALA A 86 7.69 -10.00 5.18
CA ALA A 86 8.67 -11.05 5.42
C ALA A 86 8.14 -12.13 6.39
N HIS A 87 7.50 -11.74 7.51
CA HIS A 87 6.85 -12.69 8.42
C HIS A 87 5.72 -13.49 7.77
N SER A 88 5.15 -13.00 6.66
CA SER A 88 4.11 -13.69 5.88
C SER A 88 4.68 -14.50 4.70
N GLY A 89 6.01 -14.63 4.59
CA GLY A 89 6.69 -15.34 3.51
C GLY A 89 6.90 -14.50 2.24
N LEU A 90 6.65 -13.19 2.30
CA LEU A 90 6.83 -12.24 1.20
C LEU A 90 8.12 -11.44 1.39
N GLU A 91 9.25 -12.12 1.28
CA GLU A 91 10.58 -11.48 1.32
C GLU A 91 10.92 -10.86 -0.04
N ILE A 92 11.15 -9.54 -0.05
CA ILE A 92 11.51 -8.78 -1.25
C ILE A 92 12.41 -7.61 -0.84
N GLY A 93 13.42 -7.29 -1.65
CA GLY A 93 14.29 -6.12 -1.39
C GLY A 93 13.59 -4.80 -1.70
N LYS A 94 14.01 -3.69 -1.07
CA LYS A 94 13.41 -2.36 -1.28
C LYS A 94 13.42 -1.91 -2.75
N GLU A 95 14.57 -2.03 -3.42
CA GLU A 95 14.70 -1.68 -4.83
C GLU A 95 13.90 -2.62 -5.72
N GLU A 96 13.93 -3.93 -5.42
CA GLU A 96 13.15 -4.93 -6.15
C GLU A 96 11.65 -4.66 -6.04
N PHE A 97 11.15 -4.34 -4.85
CA PHE A 97 9.77 -3.95 -4.60
C PHE A 97 9.36 -2.73 -5.44
N ALA A 98 10.17 -1.67 -5.41
CA ALA A 98 9.88 -0.46 -6.18
C ALA A 98 9.92 -0.72 -7.69
N ASP A 99 10.95 -1.40 -8.18
CA ASP A 99 11.12 -1.69 -9.60
C ASP A 99 10.07 -2.66 -10.13
N LEU A 100 9.62 -3.62 -9.33
CA LEU A 100 8.53 -4.54 -9.68
C LEU A 100 7.26 -3.75 -10.02
N ILE A 101 6.90 -2.77 -9.20
CA ILE A 101 5.66 -1.99 -9.32
C ILE A 101 5.79 -0.84 -10.33
N LEU A 102 7.00 -0.29 -10.54
CA LEU A 102 7.26 0.79 -11.50
C LEU A 102 7.49 0.30 -12.94
N LYS A 103 7.63 -1.01 -13.16
CA LYS A 103 7.70 -1.61 -14.50
C LYS A 103 6.31 -1.77 -15.13
N GLU A 104 5.26 -1.64 -14.34
CA GLU A 104 3.85 -1.53 -14.75
C GLU A 104 3.51 -0.09 -15.20
#